data_AF-A0A1M4E8F9-F1
#
_entry.id   AF-A0A1M4E8F9-F1
#
_cell.length_a   1.000
_cell.length_b   1.000
_cell.length_c   1.000
_cell.angle_alpha   90.00
_cell.angle_beta   90.00
_cell.angle_gamma   90.00
#
_symmetry.space_group_name_H-M   'P 1'
#
loop_
_entity.id
_entity.type
_entity.pdbx_description
1 polymer ?
#
loop_
_entity_poly.entity_id
_entity_poly.type
_entity_poly.pdbx_seq_one_letter_code
_entity_poly.pdbx_strand_id
1 'polypeptide(L)'
;MLGGAPARAAARPGGRAPRVLIATNEPWGTYHAAPLLPEAQRLGWELAQLVPDRTGIKPGDPVPVALLDEVTDADLLVVTGAGDWPADCAARLRRVPLVASSLAYQLPVEAPRAKEFRGRLRAITASSPAEAKVFDDYLGTRRRIDVVGSPQTDALPAHAPEAGTVLVLTSVTRSTQTGGSAPGTELLLAAAERLAAAGKHILVGLHPREDRSLWERYEISTVASVQASARAEVAIGIPGTVFPVVAAVGVPLVGCTDPALQIPGYLLSVCSHTITSADDAVTAAQSAEPVSRKVLYEAVGPVGGSARRLFKVWRKAGLRAHAA
;
A
#
# COMPACT_ATOMS: atom_id res chain seq x y z
N MET A 1 -43.54 26.74 7.28
CA MET A 1 -42.88 25.42 7.16
C MET A 1 -42.99 24.97 5.71
N LEU A 2 -41.87 24.95 4.98
CA LEU A 2 -41.80 24.47 3.60
C LEU A 2 -40.74 23.37 3.57
N GLY A 3 -41.21 22.12 3.43
CA GLY A 3 -40.37 20.94 3.39
C GLY A 3 -39.62 20.85 2.07
N GLY A 4 -38.30 20.92 2.13
CA GLY A 4 -37.43 20.63 1.00
C GLY A 4 -37.33 19.12 0.79
N ALA A 5 -37.82 18.64 -0.36
CA ALA A 5 -37.58 17.28 -0.80
C ALA A 5 -36.08 17.11 -1.14
N PRO A 6 -35.43 16.02 -0.70
CA PRO A 6 -34.04 15.77 -1.05
C PRO A 6 -33.95 15.45 -2.54
N ALA A 7 -33.07 16.16 -3.25
CA ALA A 7 -32.73 15.88 -4.64
C ALA A 7 -32.16 14.45 -4.75
N ARG A 8 -32.97 13.51 -5.22
CA ARG A 8 -32.49 12.20 -5.70
C ARG A 8 -31.55 12.47 -6.88
N ALA A 9 -30.27 12.18 -6.69
CA ALA A 9 -29.32 12.08 -7.80
C ALA A 9 -29.90 11.13 -8.86
N ALA A 10 -30.07 11.63 -10.07
CA ALA A 10 -30.56 10.84 -11.19
C ALA A 10 -29.63 9.66 -11.44
N ALA A 11 -30.07 8.46 -11.07
CA ALA A 11 -29.44 7.22 -11.48
C ALA A 11 -29.55 7.12 -13.00
N ARG A 12 -28.42 6.92 -13.68
CA ARG A 12 -28.42 6.62 -15.12
C ARG A 12 -29.18 5.30 -15.34
N PRO A 13 -30.09 5.23 -16.33
CA PRO A 13 -30.80 3.99 -16.63
C PRO A 13 -29.85 2.97 -17.26
N GLY A 14 -29.81 1.75 -16.71
CA GLY A 14 -29.56 0.50 -17.47
C GLY A 14 -28.12 0.02 -17.76
N GLY A 15 -27.07 0.63 -17.21
CA GLY A 15 -25.69 0.14 -17.42
C GLY A 15 -25.24 -0.91 -16.38
N ARG A 16 -24.54 -1.97 -16.81
CA ARG A 16 -23.79 -2.87 -15.90
C ARG A 16 -22.81 -2.04 -15.06
N ALA A 17 -22.63 -2.41 -13.79
CA ALA A 17 -21.63 -1.81 -12.91
C ALA A 17 -20.23 -1.92 -13.55
N PRO A 18 -19.42 -0.83 -13.61
CA PRO A 18 -18.06 -0.91 -14.11
C PRO A 18 -17.24 -1.92 -13.31
N ARG A 19 -16.65 -2.89 -14.01
CA ARG A 19 -15.86 -3.98 -13.45
C ARG A 19 -14.37 -3.72 -13.68
N VAL A 20 -13.64 -3.60 -12.59
CA VAL A 20 -12.21 -3.31 -12.57
C VAL A 20 -11.46 -4.51 -11.99
N LEU A 21 -10.47 -4.99 -12.73
CA LEU A 21 -9.57 -6.05 -12.31
C LEU A 21 -8.24 -5.47 -11.86
N ILE A 22 -7.70 -5.97 -10.76
CA ILE A 22 -6.39 -5.56 -10.23
C ILE A 22 -5.43 -6.75 -10.33
N ALA A 23 -4.31 -6.60 -11.03
CA ALA A 23 -3.22 -7.58 -11.04
C ALA A 23 -1.97 -6.98 -10.41
N THR A 24 -1.40 -7.66 -9.41
CA THR A 24 -0.32 -7.14 -8.57
C THR A 24 0.88 -8.09 -8.53
N ASN A 25 2.08 -7.58 -8.24
CA ASN A 25 3.25 -8.43 -7.98
C ASN A 25 3.05 -9.36 -6.77
N GLU A 26 2.12 -9.05 -5.87
CA GLU A 26 1.75 -9.89 -4.73
C GLU A 26 0.34 -10.47 -4.91
N PRO A 27 0.12 -11.45 -5.79
CA PRO A 27 -1.22 -11.87 -6.21
C PRO A 27 -2.17 -12.21 -5.05
N TRP A 28 -1.67 -12.83 -3.97
CA TRP A 28 -2.48 -13.17 -2.80
C TRP A 28 -2.54 -12.06 -1.74
N GLY A 29 -1.78 -10.98 -1.91
CA GLY A 29 -1.76 -9.79 -1.04
C GLY A 29 -2.91 -8.84 -1.35
N THR A 30 -4.10 -9.11 -0.82
CA THR A 30 -5.32 -8.30 -1.01
C THR A 30 -5.34 -6.98 -0.23
N TYR A 31 -4.45 -6.84 0.76
CA TYR A 31 -4.40 -5.71 1.69
C TYR A 31 -4.11 -4.35 1.02
N HIS A 32 -3.55 -4.34 -0.20
CA HIS A 32 -3.40 -3.13 -1.01
C HIS A 32 -4.68 -2.73 -1.77
N ALA A 33 -5.58 -3.69 -2.03
CA ALA A 33 -6.86 -3.47 -2.69
C ALA A 33 -8.01 -3.18 -1.70
N ALA A 34 -7.97 -3.74 -0.50
CA ALA A 34 -9.00 -3.56 0.53
C ALA A 34 -9.38 -2.08 0.80
N PRO A 35 -8.43 -1.13 0.87
CA PRO A 35 -8.75 0.29 1.09
C PRO A 35 -9.57 0.95 -0.03
N LEU A 36 -9.70 0.30 -1.20
CA LEU A 36 -10.49 0.80 -2.32
C LEU A 36 -11.98 0.45 -2.21
N LEU A 37 -12.32 -0.60 -1.44
CA LEU A 37 -13.67 -1.16 -1.40
C LEU A 37 -14.75 -0.14 -0.98
N PRO A 38 -14.54 0.74 0.04
CA PRO A 38 -15.57 1.71 0.42
C PRO A 38 -15.93 2.67 -0.71
N GLU A 39 -14.94 3.16 -1.46
CA GLU A 39 -15.17 4.07 -2.58
C GLU A 39 -15.76 3.33 -3.79
N ALA A 40 -15.34 2.09 -4.04
CA ALA A 40 -15.93 1.25 -5.08
C ALA A 40 -17.42 1.02 -4.83
N GLN A 41 -17.78 0.63 -3.61
CA GLN A 41 -19.16 0.44 -3.18
C GLN A 41 -19.97 1.73 -3.32
N ARG A 42 -19.42 2.87 -2.88
CA ARG A 42 -20.05 4.19 -3.02
C ARG A 42 -20.32 4.57 -4.48
N LEU A 43 -19.47 4.13 -5.40
CA LEU A 43 -19.59 4.38 -6.83
C LEU A 43 -20.41 3.32 -7.58
N GLY A 44 -20.77 2.21 -6.94
CA GLY A 44 -21.38 1.06 -7.61
C GLY A 44 -20.44 0.38 -8.60
N TRP A 45 -19.14 0.31 -8.28
CA TRP A 45 -18.12 -0.36 -9.09
C TRP A 45 -17.83 -1.74 -8.52
N GLU A 46 -17.60 -2.69 -9.41
CA GLU A 46 -17.12 -4.02 -9.04
C GLU A 46 -15.59 -4.03 -9.10
N LEU A 47 -14.95 -4.39 -8.00
CA LEU A 47 -13.51 -4.61 -7.93
C LEU A 47 -13.24 -6.09 -7.69
N ALA A 48 -12.29 -6.65 -8.42
CA ALA A 48 -11.71 -7.95 -8.09
C ALA A 48 -10.19 -7.94 -8.27
N GLN A 49 -9.47 -8.58 -7.35
CA GLN A 49 -8.05 -8.88 -7.54
C GLN A 49 -7.88 -10.19 -8.30
N LEU A 50 -7.05 -10.17 -9.34
CA LEU A 50 -6.70 -11.36 -10.10
C LEU A 50 -5.65 -12.16 -9.34
N VAL A 51 -5.95 -13.43 -9.13
CA VAL A 51 -5.11 -14.37 -8.39
C VAL A 51 -4.82 -15.61 -9.26
N PRO A 52 -3.62 -16.22 -9.15
CA PRO A 52 -3.30 -17.47 -9.84
C PRO A 52 -4.21 -18.60 -9.38
N ASP A 53 -4.49 -18.64 -8.08
CA ASP A 53 -5.37 -19.56 -7.41
C ASP A 53 -5.88 -18.93 -6.08
N ARG A 54 -6.82 -19.60 -5.41
CA ARG A 54 -7.39 -19.13 -4.14
C ARG A 54 -6.67 -19.63 -2.90
N THR A 55 -5.58 -20.39 -3.02
CA THR A 55 -4.94 -21.07 -1.88
C THR A 55 -4.32 -20.10 -0.87
N GLY A 56 -3.84 -18.94 -1.34
CA GLY A 56 -3.29 -17.89 -0.47
C GLY A 56 -4.30 -16.90 0.09
N ILE A 57 -5.60 -17.05 -0.21
CA ILE A 57 -6.65 -16.12 0.24
C ILE A 57 -7.19 -16.57 1.59
N LYS A 58 -7.14 -15.66 2.57
CA LYS A 58 -7.59 -15.97 3.93
C LYS A 58 -9.12 -16.10 3.95
N PRO A 59 -9.68 -17.06 4.72
CA PRO A 59 -11.11 -17.10 4.96
C PRO A 59 -11.63 -15.76 5.51
N GLY A 60 -12.70 -15.23 4.91
CA GLY A 60 -13.28 -13.95 5.32
C GLY A 60 -12.55 -12.71 4.80
N ASP A 61 -11.58 -12.85 3.89
CA ASP A 61 -11.00 -11.71 3.18
C ASP A 61 -12.10 -10.91 2.46
N PRO A 62 -12.22 -9.59 2.71
CA PRO A 62 -13.30 -8.80 2.13
C PRO A 62 -13.07 -8.47 0.66
N VAL A 63 -11.87 -8.64 0.13
CA VAL A 63 -11.55 -8.29 -1.27
C VAL A 63 -12.02 -9.41 -2.19
N PRO A 64 -12.94 -9.13 -3.13
CA PRO A 64 -13.31 -10.12 -4.13
C PRO A 64 -12.10 -10.53 -4.96
N VAL A 65 -11.97 -11.83 -5.21
CA VAL A 65 -10.89 -12.39 -6.04
C VAL A 65 -11.45 -13.15 -7.23
N ALA A 66 -10.75 -13.10 -8.35
CA ALA A 66 -11.11 -13.84 -9.56
C ALA A 66 -9.90 -14.58 -10.13
N LEU A 67 -10.13 -15.79 -10.64
CA LEU A 67 -9.15 -16.46 -11.49
C LEU A 67 -9.21 -15.89 -12.89
N LEU A 68 -8.08 -15.88 -13.58
CA LEU A 68 -7.99 -15.31 -14.93
C LEU A 68 -8.93 -16.02 -15.92
N ASP A 69 -9.15 -17.33 -15.78
CA ASP A 69 -10.05 -18.11 -16.63
C ASP A 69 -11.55 -17.93 -16.30
N GLU A 70 -11.87 -17.33 -15.16
CA GLU A 70 -13.25 -16.98 -14.77
C GLU A 70 -13.65 -15.57 -15.25
N VAL A 71 -12.70 -14.81 -15.82
CA VAL A 71 -12.95 -13.46 -16.32
C VAL A 71 -13.68 -13.53 -17.66
N THR A 72 -14.98 -13.31 -17.63
CA THR A 72 -15.83 -13.18 -18.83
C THR A 72 -15.77 -11.78 -19.44
N ASP A 73 -15.74 -10.74 -18.60
CA ASP A 73 -15.66 -9.35 -19.00
C ASP A 73 -14.92 -8.49 -17.96
N ALA A 74 -14.41 -7.33 -18.41
CA ALA A 74 -13.85 -6.28 -17.57
C ALA A 74 -13.79 -4.96 -18.33
N ASP A 75 -14.00 -3.86 -17.64
CA ASP A 75 -13.98 -2.51 -18.22
C ASP A 75 -12.60 -1.85 -18.06
N LEU A 76 -11.79 -2.33 -17.11
CA LEU A 76 -10.45 -1.85 -16.83
C LEU A 76 -9.59 -2.94 -16.17
N LEU A 77 -8.34 -3.05 -16.60
CA LEU A 77 -7.28 -3.76 -15.91
C LEU A 77 -6.31 -2.74 -15.29
N VAL A 78 -6.13 -2.84 -13.99
CA VAL A 78 -5.16 -2.07 -13.22
C VAL A 78 -4.00 -3.00 -12.87
N VAL A 79 -2.79 -2.65 -13.28
CA VAL A 79 -1.57 -3.34 -12.85
C VAL A 79 -0.86 -2.57 -11.75
N THR A 80 -0.45 -3.28 -10.70
CA THR A 80 0.28 -2.72 -9.55
C THR A 80 1.63 -3.45 -9.45
N GLY A 81 2.46 -3.17 -10.45
CA GLY A 81 3.70 -3.89 -10.69
C GLY A 81 3.82 -4.36 -12.13
N ALA A 82 5.01 -4.85 -12.46
CA ALA A 82 5.45 -5.28 -13.78
C ALA A 82 6.24 -6.59 -13.72
N GLY A 83 5.98 -7.43 -12.71
CA GLY A 83 6.45 -8.81 -12.63
C GLY A 83 5.63 -9.75 -13.52
N ASP A 84 5.93 -11.06 -13.42
CA ASP A 84 5.34 -12.08 -14.30
C ASP A 84 3.81 -12.11 -14.24
N TRP A 85 3.24 -12.15 -13.03
CA TRP A 85 1.79 -12.27 -12.89
C TRP A 85 1.00 -11.07 -13.48
N PRO A 86 1.30 -9.79 -13.15
CA PRO A 86 0.67 -8.66 -13.82
C PRO A 86 0.84 -8.65 -15.34
N ALA A 87 2.01 -9.06 -15.83
CA ALA A 87 2.31 -9.10 -17.25
C ALA A 87 1.50 -10.19 -17.97
N ASP A 88 1.38 -11.39 -17.40
CA ASP A 88 0.58 -12.49 -17.94
C ASP A 88 -0.91 -12.15 -17.96
N CYS A 89 -1.42 -11.53 -16.89
CA CYS A 89 -2.78 -10.99 -16.85
C CYS A 89 -3.00 -9.96 -17.97
N ALA A 90 -2.06 -9.02 -18.15
CA ALA A 90 -2.15 -8.01 -19.20
C ALA A 90 -2.07 -8.62 -20.60
N ALA A 91 -1.27 -9.67 -20.82
CA ALA A 91 -1.17 -10.37 -22.09
C ALA A 91 -2.49 -11.10 -22.42
N ARG A 92 -3.08 -11.80 -21.44
CA ARG A 92 -4.35 -12.52 -21.61
C ARG A 92 -5.52 -11.58 -21.86
N LEU A 93 -5.58 -10.47 -21.13
CA LEU A 93 -6.63 -9.45 -21.22
C LEU A 93 -6.26 -8.30 -22.17
N ARG A 94 -5.69 -8.63 -23.34
CA ARG A 94 -5.13 -7.65 -24.28
C ARG A 94 -6.09 -6.56 -24.78
N ARG A 95 -7.40 -6.85 -24.79
CA ARG A 95 -8.45 -5.94 -25.25
C ARG A 95 -8.98 -5.01 -24.15
N VAL A 96 -8.69 -5.31 -22.89
CA VAL A 96 -9.13 -4.51 -21.75
C VAL A 96 -8.20 -3.29 -21.62
N PRO A 97 -8.74 -2.07 -21.45
CA PRO A 97 -7.95 -0.88 -21.17
C PRO A 97 -7.03 -1.10 -19.96
N LEU A 98 -5.79 -0.62 -20.04
CA LEU A 98 -4.77 -0.87 -19.04
C LEU A 98 -4.34 0.41 -18.33
N VAL A 99 -4.28 0.39 -17.01
CA VAL A 99 -3.72 1.45 -16.17
C VAL A 99 -2.66 0.87 -15.25
N ALA A 100 -1.58 1.62 -14.99
CA ALA A 100 -0.62 1.29 -13.95
C ALA A 100 -0.90 2.18 -12.73
N SER A 101 -1.11 1.57 -11.56
CA SER A 101 -1.33 2.31 -10.31
C SER A 101 -0.39 1.76 -9.23
N SER A 102 0.47 2.60 -8.68
CA SER A 102 1.29 2.23 -7.53
C SER A 102 0.41 2.19 -6.27
N LEU A 103 0.02 0.98 -5.87
CA LEU A 103 -0.68 0.71 -4.59
C LEU A 103 0.26 0.13 -3.52
N ALA A 104 1.47 -0.25 -3.94
CA ALA A 104 2.57 -0.75 -3.16
C ALA A 104 3.87 -0.17 -3.73
N TYR A 105 4.88 0.04 -2.88
CA TYR A 105 6.15 0.59 -3.33
C TYR A 105 6.82 -0.32 -4.35
N GLN A 106 7.62 0.29 -5.23
CA GLN A 106 8.48 -0.41 -6.17
C GLN A 106 9.92 0.07 -6.00
N LEU A 107 10.88 -0.66 -6.56
CA LEU A 107 12.27 -0.22 -6.61
C LEU A 107 12.49 0.71 -7.83
N PRO A 108 13.43 1.67 -7.76
CA PRO A 108 13.75 2.56 -8.87
C PRO A 108 14.63 1.86 -9.92
N VAL A 109 14.22 0.66 -10.32
CA VAL A 109 14.88 -0.18 -11.33
C VAL A 109 13.80 -0.67 -12.26
N GLU A 110 14.01 -0.48 -13.56
CA GLU A 110 13.08 -0.93 -14.59
C GLU A 110 12.77 -2.42 -14.41
N ALA A 111 11.50 -2.76 -14.23
CA ALA A 111 11.08 -4.15 -14.09
C ALA A 111 11.32 -4.92 -15.40
N PRO A 112 11.70 -6.21 -15.34
CA PRO A 112 12.04 -7.00 -16.53
C PRO A 112 10.96 -6.96 -17.63
N ARG A 113 9.69 -6.96 -17.24
CA ARG A 113 8.53 -6.97 -18.16
C ARG A 113 7.85 -5.61 -18.30
N ALA A 114 8.44 -4.53 -17.77
CA ALA A 114 7.87 -3.18 -17.84
C ALA A 114 7.55 -2.72 -19.28
N LYS A 115 8.39 -3.13 -20.24
CA LYS A 115 8.25 -2.79 -21.68
C LYS A 115 6.91 -3.26 -22.27
N GLU A 116 6.36 -4.37 -21.78
CA GLU A 116 5.13 -4.97 -22.30
C GLU A 116 3.89 -4.09 -22.07
N PHE A 117 3.92 -3.21 -21.06
CA PHE A 117 2.79 -2.34 -20.73
C PHE A 117 2.80 -1.02 -21.51
N ARG A 118 3.98 -0.49 -21.87
CA ARG A 118 4.18 0.92 -22.25
C ARG A 118 3.24 1.42 -23.34
N GLY A 119 3.08 0.63 -24.40
CA GLY A 119 2.26 0.98 -25.56
C GLY A 119 0.75 0.95 -25.28
N ARG A 120 0.32 0.32 -24.18
CA ARG A 120 -1.10 0.09 -23.87
C ARG A 120 -1.62 0.87 -22.66
N LEU A 121 -0.72 1.39 -21.83
CA LEU A 121 -1.08 2.19 -20.65
C LEU A 121 -1.91 3.41 -21.05
N ARG A 122 -3.10 3.54 -20.49
CA ARG A 122 -4.00 4.69 -20.70
C ARG A 122 -3.74 5.80 -19.69
N ALA A 123 -3.36 5.43 -18.47
CA ALA A 123 -2.94 6.34 -17.41
C ALA A 123 -1.95 5.65 -16.47
N ILE A 124 -1.23 6.47 -15.70
CA ILE A 124 -0.30 6.02 -14.67
C ILE A 124 -0.56 6.87 -13.42
N THR A 125 -0.66 6.22 -12.25
CA THR A 125 -0.87 6.92 -10.98
C THR A 125 0.13 6.48 -9.92
N ALA A 126 0.48 7.40 -9.03
CA ALA A 126 1.28 7.14 -7.84
C ALA A 126 0.68 7.86 -6.62
N SER A 127 1.06 7.41 -5.42
CA SER A 127 0.60 8.00 -4.17
C SER A 127 1.19 9.39 -3.96
N SER A 128 2.48 9.56 -4.24
CA SER A 128 3.22 10.78 -3.93
C SER A 128 4.12 11.28 -5.07
N PRO A 129 4.59 12.53 -5.03
CA PRO A 129 5.54 13.05 -6.01
C PRO A 129 6.88 12.31 -6.01
N ALA A 130 7.37 11.79 -4.89
CA ALA A 130 8.60 11.01 -4.85
C ALA A 130 8.38 9.58 -5.35
N GLU A 131 7.28 8.93 -4.95
CA GLU A 131 6.93 7.60 -5.46
C GLU A 131 6.69 7.65 -6.98
N ALA A 132 6.12 8.74 -7.51
CA ALA A 132 5.97 8.92 -8.96
C ALA A 132 7.31 8.84 -9.70
N LYS A 133 8.39 9.41 -9.16
CA LYS A 133 9.73 9.35 -9.78
C LYS A 133 10.25 7.90 -9.79
N VAL A 134 10.13 7.21 -8.65
CA VAL A 134 10.50 5.80 -8.53
C VAL A 134 9.69 4.92 -9.48
N PHE A 135 8.39 5.20 -9.63
CA PHE A 135 7.51 4.42 -10.49
C PHE A 135 7.72 4.72 -12.00
N ASP A 136 8.17 5.93 -12.35
CA ASP A 136 8.63 6.28 -13.70
C ASP A 136 9.82 5.39 -14.10
N ASP A 137 10.83 5.30 -13.23
CA ASP A 137 12.01 4.45 -13.41
C ASP A 137 11.62 2.97 -13.45
N TYR A 138 10.75 2.51 -12.53
CA TYR A 138 10.28 1.13 -12.47
C TYR A 138 9.56 0.68 -13.75
N LEU A 139 8.73 1.54 -14.34
CA LEU A 139 8.05 1.25 -15.60
C LEU A 139 8.95 1.51 -16.84
N GLY A 140 10.14 2.12 -16.63
CA GLY A 140 11.01 2.66 -17.66
C GLY A 140 10.23 3.55 -18.64
N THR A 141 9.33 4.37 -18.10
CA THR A 141 8.52 5.31 -18.88
C THR A 141 9.06 6.72 -18.72
N ARG A 142 8.43 7.68 -19.40
CA ARG A 142 8.66 9.13 -19.27
C ARG A 142 7.33 9.88 -19.34
N ARG A 143 6.24 9.15 -19.10
CA ARG A 143 4.88 9.65 -19.26
C ARG A 143 4.46 10.36 -18.00
N ARG A 144 3.52 11.31 -18.13
CA ARG A 144 2.93 11.98 -16.98
C ARG A 144 2.27 10.96 -16.04
N ILE A 145 2.66 11.01 -14.77
CA ILE A 145 2.08 10.23 -13.67
C ILE A 145 1.19 11.15 -12.83
N ASP A 146 -0.07 10.79 -12.64
CA ASP A 146 -0.99 11.55 -11.80
C ASP A 146 -0.80 11.14 -10.32
N VAL A 147 -0.40 12.10 -9.49
CA VAL A 147 -0.30 11.92 -8.03
C VAL A 147 -1.70 11.96 -7.43
N VAL A 148 -2.13 10.87 -6.81
CA VAL A 148 -3.51 10.71 -6.30
C VAL A 148 -3.58 10.50 -4.78
N GLY A 149 -2.46 10.30 -4.10
CA GLY A 149 -2.44 9.86 -2.70
C GLY A 149 -2.65 8.36 -2.56
N SER A 150 -2.40 7.82 -1.36
CA SER A 150 -2.67 6.40 -1.07
C SER A 150 -4.08 6.24 -0.50
N PRO A 151 -4.92 5.33 -1.04
CA PRO A 151 -6.22 4.98 -0.45
C PRO A 151 -6.14 4.54 1.02
N GLN A 152 -4.98 4.05 1.48
CA GLN A 152 -4.73 3.72 2.88
C GLN A 152 -4.78 4.95 3.81
N THR A 153 -4.73 6.16 3.25
CA THR A 153 -4.81 7.43 3.99
C THR A 153 -6.24 7.99 4.09
N ASP A 154 -7.24 7.31 3.55
CA ASP A 154 -8.62 7.85 3.48
C ASP A 154 -9.37 7.78 4.81
N ALA A 155 -8.96 6.89 5.71
CA ALA A 155 -9.58 6.69 7.02
C ALA A 155 -8.52 6.55 8.13
N LEU A 156 -7.56 7.48 8.14
CA LEU A 156 -6.52 7.49 9.18
C LEU A 156 -7.12 7.71 10.57
N PRO A 157 -6.63 7.00 11.59
CA PRO A 157 -7.00 7.29 12.97
C PRO A 157 -6.44 8.64 13.42
N ALA A 158 -7.02 9.22 14.48
CA ALA A 158 -6.40 10.31 15.19
C ALA A 158 -5.23 9.77 16.04
N HIS A 159 -4.07 10.44 16.02
CA HIS A 159 -2.94 10.08 16.87
C HIS A 159 -3.23 10.42 18.33
N ALA A 160 -3.20 9.40 19.19
CA ALA A 160 -3.48 9.47 20.62
C ALA A 160 -2.49 8.54 21.35
N PRO A 161 -1.21 8.95 21.45
CA PRO A 161 -0.15 8.08 21.95
C PRO A 161 -0.37 7.71 23.42
N GLU A 162 -0.13 6.43 23.73
CA GLU A 162 -0.05 5.89 25.07
C GLU A 162 1.39 6.01 25.58
N ALA A 163 1.55 6.46 26.83
CA ALA A 163 2.87 6.74 27.40
C ALA A 163 3.76 5.48 27.39
N GLY A 164 4.97 5.61 26.86
CA GLY A 164 5.95 4.52 26.78
C GLY A 164 5.68 3.46 25.71
N THR A 165 4.67 3.61 24.86
CA THR A 165 4.31 2.63 23.83
C THR A 165 5.10 2.84 22.55
N VAL A 166 5.79 1.79 22.10
CA VAL A 166 6.49 1.71 20.82
C VAL A 166 5.80 0.70 19.91
N LEU A 167 5.43 1.11 18.71
CA LEU A 167 4.91 0.20 17.69
C LEU A 167 6.07 -0.41 16.91
N VAL A 168 6.18 -1.73 16.94
CA VAL A 168 7.05 -2.49 16.02
C VAL A 168 6.24 -2.84 14.77
N LEU A 169 6.65 -2.25 13.64
CA LEU A 169 6.13 -2.54 12.31
C LEU A 169 6.95 -3.67 11.70
N THR A 170 6.36 -4.86 11.66
CA THR A 170 7.07 -6.05 11.19
C THR A 170 7.11 -6.12 9.66
N SER A 171 7.91 -7.05 9.12
CA SER A 171 8.07 -7.26 7.67
C SER A 171 7.86 -8.74 7.34
N VAL A 172 8.22 -9.18 6.14
CA VAL A 172 8.05 -10.60 5.74
C VAL A 172 9.25 -11.40 6.21
N THR A 173 9.14 -12.20 7.27
CA THR A 173 10.27 -13.06 7.71
C THR A 173 10.30 -14.43 7.05
N ARG A 174 9.17 -14.89 6.49
CA ARG A 174 9.08 -16.18 5.77
C ARG A 174 9.30 -15.98 4.28
N SER A 175 10.29 -16.69 3.73
CA SER A 175 10.42 -16.84 2.28
C SER A 175 9.20 -17.57 1.73
N THR A 176 8.60 -17.03 0.68
CA THR A 176 7.40 -17.54 0.01
C THR A 176 7.66 -17.63 -1.50
N GLN A 177 6.80 -18.33 -2.23
CA GLN A 177 6.88 -18.39 -3.70
C GLN A 177 6.78 -17.00 -4.38
N THR A 178 6.31 -15.97 -3.66
CA THR A 178 6.16 -14.58 -4.17
C THR A 178 7.16 -13.58 -3.58
N GLY A 179 8.13 -14.02 -2.77
CA GLY A 179 9.18 -13.14 -2.24
C GLY A 179 9.97 -13.77 -1.10
N GLY A 180 11.22 -13.35 -0.94
CA GLY A 180 12.13 -13.84 0.11
C GLY A 180 11.87 -13.24 1.49
N SER A 181 12.53 -13.81 2.51
CA SER A 181 12.63 -13.25 3.86
C SER A 181 13.29 -11.87 3.81
N ALA A 182 12.75 -10.90 4.54
CA ALA A 182 13.24 -9.54 4.59
C ALA A 182 14.57 -9.47 5.36
N PRO A 183 15.66 -9.01 4.71
CA PRO A 183 16.87 -8.65 5.45
C PRO A 183 16.55 -7.61 6.54
N GLY A 184 17.30 -7.62 7.64
CA GLY A 184 17.03 -6.75 8.81
C GLY A 184 16.02 -7.29 9.82
N THR A 185 15.48 -8.50 9.63
CA THR A 185 14.59 -9.15 10.61
C THR A 185 15.26 -9.28 11.99
N GLU A 186 16.49 -9.81 12.02
CA GLU A 186 17.26 -9.97 13.26
C GLU A 186 17.54 -8.63 13.94
N LEU A 187 17.87 -7.59 13.15
CA LEU A 187 18.04 -6.24 13.65
C LEU A 187 16.75 -5.73 14.33
N LEU A 188 15.59 -5.96 13.71
CA LEU A 188 14.31 -5.53 14.28
C LEU A 188 13.94 -6.28 15.56
N LEU A 189 14.17 -7.60 15.60
CA LEU A 189 13.93 -8.42 16.80
C LEU A 189 14.83 -7.97 17.95
N ALA A 190 16.12 -7.74 17.68
CA ALA A 190 17.07 -7.25 18.67
C ALA A 190 16.72 -5.83 19.12
N ALA A 191 16.31 -4.94 18.22
CA ALA A 191 15.86 -3.58 18.58
C ALA A 191 14.63 -3.61 19.50
N ALA A 192 13.64 -4.47 19.21
CA ALA A 192 12.47 -4.66 20.07
C ALA A 192 12.86 -5.19 21.47
N GLU A 193 13.87 -6.06 21.55
CA GLU A 193 14.42 -6.53 22.82
C GLU A 193 15.09 -5.41 23.62
N ARG A 194 15.92 -4.58 22.98
CA ARG A 194 16.55 -3.41 23.61
C ARG A 194 15.53 -2.41 24.15
N LEU A 195 14.48 -2.13 23.38
CA LEU A 195 13.40 -1.23 23.78
C LEU A 195 12.61 -1.79 24.96
N ALA A 196 12.27 -3.08 24.94
CA ALA A 196 11.60 -3.74 26.05
C ALA A 196 12.46 -3.74 27.33
N ALA A 197 13.76 -4.03 27.21
CA ALA A 197 14.71 -3.96 28.32
C ALA A 197 14.85 -2.55 28.91
N ALA A 198 14.65 -1.51 28.09
CA ALA A 198 14.58 -0.11 28.53
C ALA A 198 13.22 0.29 29.14
N GLY A 199 12.30 -0.67 29.37
CA GLY A 199 11.02 -0.45 30.01
C GLY A 199 9.92 0.08 29.07
N LYS A 200 10.11 0.02 27.74
CA LYS A 200 9.06 0.38 26.78
C LYS A 200 8.01 -0.72 26.66
N HIS A 201 6.76 -0.31 26.47
CA HIS A 201 5.68 -1.21 26.09
C HIS A 201 5.76 -1.47 24.58
N ILE A 202 5.96 -2.73 24.19
CA ILE A 202 6.09 -3.13 22.80
C ILE A 202 4.74 -3.60 22.27
N LEU A 203 4.17 -2.81 21.37
CA LEU A 203 3.01 -3.16 20.56
C LEU A 203 3.48 -3.62 19.18
N VAL A 204 3.02 -4.75 18.68
CA VAL A 204 3.45 -5.32 17.39
C VAL A 204 2.34 -5.19 16.36
N GLY A 205 2.61 -4.45 15.30
CA GLY A 205 1.79 -4.37 14.10
C GLY A 205 2.26 -5.40 13.07
N LEU A 206 1.69 -6.60 13.09
CA LEU A 206 2.10 -7.70 12.23
C LEU A 206 1.86 -7.43 10.74
N HIS A 207 2.89 -7.65 9.94
CA HIS A 207 2.71 -7.79 8.50
C HIS A 207 1.86 -9.04 8.19
N PRO A 208 0.94 -9.02 7.18
CA PRO A 208 0.05 -10.15 6.91
C PRO A 208 0.71 -11.51 6.60
N ARG A 209 1.98 -11.49 6.21
CA ARG A 209 2.84 -12.65 5.89
C ARG A 209 3.92 -12.94 6.95
N GLU A 210 3.87 -12.24 8.08
CA GLU A 210 4.83 -12.41 9.18
C GLU A 210 4.66 -13.76 9.88
N ASP A 211 5.76 -14.31 10.40
CA ASP A 211 5.72 -15.40 11.38
C ASP A 211 5.31 -14.85 12.75
N ARG A 212 4.06 -15.09 13.13
CA ARG A 212 3.52 -14.65 14.41
C ARG A 212 4.34 -15.13 15.60
N SER A 213 4.92 -16.34 15.54
CA SER A 213 5.60 -16.98 16.67
C SER A 213 6.82 -16.20 17.16
N LEU A 214 7.45 -15.40 16.29
CA LEU A 214 8.58 -14.54 16.64
C LEU A 214 8.21 -13.41 17.62
N TRP A 215 6.93 -13.08 17.72
CA TRP A 215 6.42 -11.88 18.40
C TRP A 215 5.54 -12.19 19.62
N GLU A 216 5.30 -13.46 19.94
CA GLU A 216 4.33 -13.89 20.97
C GLU A 216 4.66 -13.42 22.38
N ARG A 217 5.91 -13.03 22.65
CA ARG A 217 6.34 -12.44 23.92
C ARG A 217 5.89 -10.99 24.13
N TYR A 218 5.38 -10.33 23.09
CA TYR A 218 4.95 -8.93 23.09
C TYR A 218 3.43 -8.81 22.84
N GLU A 219 2.87 -7.62 23.08
CA GLU A 219 1.47 -7.36 22.71
C GLU A 219 1.37 -7.33 21.18
N ILE A 220 0.60 -8.25 20.60
CA ILE A 220 0.28 -8.23 19.17
C ILE A 220 -1.05 -7.50 18.97
N SER A 221 -1.03 -6.47 18.13
CA SER A 221 -2.24 -5.69 17.84
C SER A 221 -3.33 -6.55 17.23
N THR A 222 -4.56 -6.32 17.68
CA THR A 222 -5.78 -6.95 17.15
C THR A 222 -6.40 -6.18 15.99
N VAL A 223 -5.86 -5.00 15.70
CA VAL A 223 -6.23 -4.14 14.56
C VAL A 223 -5.06 -4.02 13.59
N ALA A 224 -5.33 -3.55 12.36
CA ALA A 224 -4.27 -3.36 11.38
C ALA A 224 -3.24 -2.30 11.84
N SER A 225 -2.00 -2.42 11.37
CA SER A 225 -0.86 -1.64 11.88
C SER A 225 -1.04 -0.11 11.78
N VAL A 226 -1.77 0.37 10.77
CA VAL A 226 -2.10 1.80 10.64
C VAL A 226 -3.03 2.29 11.75
N GLN A 227 -3.99 1.47 12.17
CA GLN A 227 -4.87 1.78 13.30
C GLN A 227 -4.11 1.65 14.61
N ALA A 228 -3.28 0.63 14.74
CA ALA A 228 -2.43 0.42 15.92
C ALA A 228 -1.45 1.58 16.16
N SER A 229 -0.95 2.21 15.09
CA SER A 229 0.04 3.29 15.19
C SER A 229 -0.49 4.52 15.92
N ALA A 230 -1.80 4.73 15.95
CA ALA A 230 -2.40 5.83 16.72
C ALA A 230 -2.04 5.78 18.22
N ARG A 231 -1.78 4.60 18.77
CA ARG A 231 -1.46 4.38 20.19
C ARG A 231 0.02 4.56 20.51
N ALA A 232 0.90 4.70 19.51
CA ALA A 232 2.34 4.68 19.73
C ALA A 232 2.95 6.08 19.78
N GLU A 233 3.91 6.28 20.68
CA GLU A 233 4.76 7.49 20.72
C GLU A 233 5.70 7.53 19.51
N VAL A 234 6.15 6.35 19.07
CA VAL A 234 7.07 6.15 17.95
C VAL A 234 6.84 4.77 17.35
N ALA A 235 7.07 4.63 16.04
CA ALA A 235 7.07 3.36 15.35
C ALA A 235 8.47 3.02 14.82
N ILE A 236 8.86 1.75 14.93
CA ILE A 236 10.14 1.22 14.46
C ILE A 236 9.91 -0.01 13.58
N GLY A 237 10.65 -0.17 12.49
CA GLY A 237 10.45 -1.28 11.57
C GLY A 237 11.38 -1.25 10.38
N ILE A 238 11.27 -2.25 9.51
CA ILE A 238 11.93 -2.22 8.19
C ILE A 238 11.09 -1.32 7.27
N PRO A 239 11.64 -0.21 6.72
CA PRO A 239 10.86 0.71 5.91
C PRO A 239 10.21 0.05 4.68
N GLY A 240 8.89 0.23 4.56
CA GLY A 240 8.06 -0.33 3.48
C GLY A 240 6.82 0.52 3.21
N THR A 241 5.86 0.02 2.42
CA THR A 241 4.66 0.78 1.99
C THR A 241 3.88 1.41 3.16
N VAL A 242 3.87 0.76 4.33
CA VAL A 242 3.13 1.23 5.49
C VAL A 242 3.75 2.46 6.16
N PHE A 243 5.05 2.71 5.98
CA PHE A 243 5.77 3.81 6.65
C PHE A 243 5.21 5.19 6.28
N PRO A 244 5.08 5.55 4.98
CA PRO A 244 4.42 6.80 4.59
C PRO A 244 3.01 6.95 5.18
N VAL A 245 2.26 5.86 5.33
CA VAL A 245 0.89 5.90 5.89
C VAL A 245 0.92 6.17 7.40
N VAL A 246 1.84 5.55 8.13
CA VAL A 246 2.04 5.79 9.57
C VAL A 246 2.57 7.19 9.83
N ALA A 247 3.47 7.71 8.99
CA ALA A 247 3.92 9.10 9.05
C ALA A 247 2.73 10.07 8.88
N ALA A 248 1.76 9.72 8.03
CA ALA A 248 0.56 10.53 7.80
C ALA A 248 -0.40 10.54 8.99
N VAL A 249 -0.37 9.52 9.86
CA VAL A 249 -1.07 9.54 11.16
C VAL A 249 -0.45 10.59 12.09
N GLY A 250 0.83 10.92 11.90
CA GLY A 250 1.60 11.85 12.75
C GLY A 250 2.61 11.15 13.65
N VAL A 251 2.79 9.84 13.48
CA VAL A 251 3.68 9.03 14.32
C VAL A 251 5.13 9.17 13.85
N PRO A 252 6.08 9.53 14.74
CA PRO A 252 7.51 9.47 14.45
C PRO A 252 7.96 8.08 14.02
N LEU A 253 8.90 8.00 13.08
CA LEU A 253 9.39 6.73 12.54
C LEU A 253 10.91 6.57 12.72
N VAL A 254 11.30 5.35 13.06
CA VAL A 254 12.68 4.85 13.06
C VAL A 254 12.78 3.69 12.07
N GLY A 255 13.66 3.80 11.09
CA GLY A 255 13.88 2.78 10.07
C GLY A 255 15.03 1.83 10.44
N CYS A 256 14.77 0.52 10.51
CA CYS A 256 15.81 -0.49 10.55
C CYS A 256 16.35 -0.74 9.14
N THR A 257 17.62 -0.41 8.91
CA THR A 257 18.26 -0.50 7.60
C THR A 257 19.42 -1.50 7.63
N ASP A 258 19.19 -2.69 7.09
CA ASP A 258 20.23 -3.68 6.85
C ASP A 258 20.95 -3.36 5.51
N PRO A 259 22.29 -3.49 5.42
CA PRO A 259 23.03 -3.23 4.16
C PRO A 259 22.56 -4.05 2.95
N ALA A 260 21.93 -5.20 3.16
CA ALA A 260 21.35 -6.02 2.09
C ALA A 260 19.99 -5.50 1.60
N LEU A 261 19.39 -4.49 2.26
CA LEU A 261 18.14 -3.89 1.83
C LEU A 261 18.36 -2.82 0.77
N GLN A 262 17.56 -2.88 -0.28
CA GLN A 262 17.36 -1.76 -1.21
C GLN A 262 16.05 -1.06 -0.86
N ILE A 263 16.15 0.08 -0.18
CA ILE A 263 14.99 0.87 0.23
C ILE A 263 14.95 2.15 -0.62
N PRO A 264 13.83 2.44 -1.31
CA PRO A 264 13.65 3.73 -1.97
C PRO A 264 13.85 4.90 -1.02
N GLY A 265 14.62 5.91 -1.44
CA GLY A 265 14.98 7.05 -0.58
C GLY A 265 13.78 7.79 0.00
N TYR A 266 12.63 7.79 -0.66
CA TYR A 266 11.42 8.43 -0.13
C TYR A 266 10.82 7.69 1.09
N LEU A 267 10.99 6.36 1.18
CA LEU A 267 10.59 5.60 2.36
C LEU A 267 11.53 5.86 3.54
N LEU A 268 12.82 6.08 3.27
CA LEU A 268 13.77 6.52 4.29
C LEU A 268 13.49 7.95 4.72
N SER A 269 13.03 8.82 3.82
CA SER A 269 12.79 10.23 4.13
C SER A 269 11.71 10.47 5.18
N VAL A 270 10.78 9.53 5.37
CA VAL A 270 9.77 9.60 6.43
C VAL A 270 10.27 9.10 7.78
N CYS A 271 11.47 8.53 7.84
CA CYS A 271 12.13 8.13 9.07
C CYS A 271 12.93 9.32 9.61
N SER A 272 12.67 9.71 10.86
CA SER A 272 13.48 10.74 11.54
C SER A 272 14.89 10.21 11.87
N HIS A 273 14.99 8.89 12.08
CA HIS A 273 16.23 8.18 12.35
C HIS A 273 16.24 6.87 11.55
N THR A 274 17.44 6.41 11.20
CA THR A 274 17.68 5.05 10.72
C THR A 274 18.72 4.39 11.59
N ILE A 275 18.54 3.10 11.88
CA ILE A 275 19.49 2.31 12.66
C ILE A 275 20.02 1.14 11.85
N THR A 276 21.30 0.85 12.02
CA THR A 276 21.99 -0.35 11.50
C THR A 276 22.41 -1.30 12.63
N SER A 277 22.25 -0.85 13.89
CA SER A 277 22.52 -1.61 15.12
C SER A 277 21.33 -1.51 16.07
N ALA A 278 21.03 -2.60 16.78
CA ALA A 278 19.95 -2.64 17.77
C ALA A 278 20.25 -1.75 18.99
N ASP A 279 21.52 -1.50 19.29
CA ASP A 279 21.94 -0.70 20.44
C ASP A 279 21.52 0.78 20.30
N ASP A 280 21.30 1.25 19.07
CA ASP A 280 20.85 2.61 18.79
C ASP A 280 19.33 2.79 18.96
N ALA A 281 18.58 1.70 19.09
CA ALA A 281 17.11 1.71 19.05
C ALA A 281 16.48 2.59 20.14
N VAL A 282 17.01 2.53 21.37
CA VAL A 282 16.46 3.30 22.50
C VAL A 282 16.66 4.79 22.30
N THR A 283 17.87 5.22 21.94
CA THR A 283 18.19 6.62 21.65
C THR A 283 17.36 7.14 20.48
N ALA A 284 17.32 6.40 19.37
CA ALA A 284 16.55 6.78 18.19
C ALA A 284 15.05 6.90 18.49
N ALA A 285 14.49 5.98 19.28
CA ALA A 285 13.09 6.04 19.68
C ALA A 285 12.77 7.24 20.59
N GLN A 286 13.71 7.65 21.45
CA GLN A 286 13.54 8.78 22.37
C GLN A 286 13.63 10.15 21.66
N SER A 287 14.47 10.26 20.62
CA SER A 287 14.67 11.50 19.86
C SER A 287 13.88 11.57 18.56
N ALA A 288 13.08 10.55 18.23
CA ALA A 288 12.29 10.54 17.01
C ALA A 288 11.21 11.63 17.02
N GLU A 289 11.10 12.35 15.91
CA GLU A 289 10.12 13.41 15.71
C GLU A 289 9.27 13.15 14.45
N PRO A 290 8.02 13.66 14.39
CA PRO A 290 7.24 13.62 13.17
C PRO A 290 7.94 14.42 12.07
N VAL A 291 7.91 13.91 10.83
CA VAL A 291 8.53 14.61 9.71
C VAL A 291 7.79 15.91 9.34
N SER A 292 8.52 16.85 8.75
CA SER A 292 7.93 18.11 8.28
C SER A 292 6.83 17.88 7.24
N ARG A 293 5.88 18.83 7.16
CA ARG A 293 4.80 18.80 6.15
C ARG A 293 5.30 18.68 4.71
N LYS A 294 6.48 19.25 4.42
CA LYS A 294 7.11 19.17 3.09
C LYS A 294 7.53 17.72 2.77
N VAL A 295 8.23 17.07 3.70
CA VAL A 295 8.64 15.66 3.57
C VAL A 295 7.41 14.78 3.47
N LEU A 296 6.40 15.02 4.32
CA LEU A 296 5.15 14.28 4.31
C LEU A 296 4.46 14.37 2.94
N TYR A 297 4.32 15.57 2.37
CA TYR A 297 3.73 15.71 1.03
C TYR A 297 4.57 15.03 -0.06
N GLU A 298 5.89 15.16 -0.01
CA GLU A 298 6.78 14.58 -1.03
C GLU A 298 6.75 13.04 -1.02
N ALA A 299 6.69 12.42 0.16
CA ALA A 299 6.74 10.96 0.33
C ALA A 299 5.36 10.29 0.38
N VAL A 300 4.35 10.94 0.96
CA VAL A 300 2.97 10.40 1.12
C VAL A 300 2.03 10.90 0.04
N GLY A 301 2.22 12.14 -0.41
CA GLY A 301 1.28 12.83 -1.31
C GLY A 301 0.05 13.36 -0.57
N PRO A 302 -1.04 13.65 -1.31
CA PRO A 302 -2.30 14.09 -0.71
C PRO A 302 -2.88 13.05 0.26
N VAL A 303 -3.14 13.45 1.50
CA VAL A 303 -3.79 12.63 2.54
C VAL A 303 -5.30 12.78 2.43
N GLY A 304 -6.03 11.67 2.41
CA GLY A 304 -7.50 11.63 2.40
C GLY A 304 -8.15 11.93 1.04
N GLY A 305 -9.20 11.18 0.70
CA GLY A 305 -9.91 11.28 -0.58
C GLY A 305 -9.12 10.73 -1.78
N SER A 306 -8.12 9.90 -1.52
CA SER A 306 -7.20 9.30 -2.48
C SER A 306 -7.89 8.29 -3.37
N ALA A 307 -8.73 7.42 -2.81
CA ALA A 307 -9.54 6.49 -3.60
C ALA A 307 -10.41 7.27 -4.59
N ARG A 308 -11.09 8.33 -4.15
CA ARG A 308 -11.92 9.17 -5.04
C ARG A 308 -11.11 9.78 -6.20
N ARG A 309 -9.88 10.26 -5.95
CA ARG A 309 -8.98 10.77 -7.00
C ARG A 309 -8.55 9.67 -7.95
N LEU A 310 -8.17 8.50 -7.43
CA LEU A 310 -7.77 7.33 -8.21
C LEU A 310 -8.90 6.84 -9.13
N PHE A 311 -10.10 6.63 -8.59
CA PHE A 311 -11.28 6.23 -9.38
C PHE A 311 -11.65 7.25 -10.46
N LYS A 312 -11.41 8.55 -10.24
CA LYS A 312 -11.59 9.58 -11.27
C LYS A 312 -10.62 9.38 -12.45
N VAL A 313 -9.38 8.95 -12.18
CA VAL A 313 -8.39 8.63 -13.23
C VAL A 313 -8.80 7.34 -13.96
N TRP A 314 -9.13 6.29 -13.21
CA TRP A 314 -9.58 5.00 -13.76
C TRP A 314 -10.80 5.14 -14.67
N ARG A 315 -11.78 5.94 -14.24
CA ARG A 315 -12.98 6.20 -15.04
C ARG A 315 -12.65 6.85 -16.38
N LYS A 316 -11.71 7.80 -16.41
CA LYS A 316 -11.28 8.46 -17.65
C LYS A 316 -10.53 7.49 -18.57
N ALA A 317 -9.78 6.55 -18.00
CA ALA A 317 -9.02 5.55 -18.74
C ALA A 317 -9.92 4.44 -19.33
N GLY A 318 -10.93 3.98 -18.58
CA GLY A 318 -11.87 2.94 -19.02
C GLY A 318 -12.98 3.47 -19.94
N LEU A 319 -13.63 4.59 -19.61
CA LEU A 319 -14.80 5.08 -20.37
C LEU A 319 -14.46 5.62 -21.78
N ARG A 320 -13.20 5.95 -22.08
CA ARG A 320 -12.81 6.35 -23.44
C ARG A 320 -12.68 5.17 -24.41
N ALA A 321 -12.72 3.93 -23.94
CA ALA A 321 -12.62 2.75 -24.80
C ALA A 321 -13.96 2.29 -25.40
N HIS A 322 -15.10 2.82 -24.96
CA HIS A 322 -16.43 2.46 -25.46
C HIS A 322 -17.06 3.50 -26.40
N ALA A 323 -16.29 4.53 -26.79
CA ALA A 323 -16.75 5.60 -27.67
C ALA A 323 -15.92 5.72 -28.96
N ALA A 324 -15.26 4.64 -29.39
CA ALA A 324 -14.51 4.55 -30.65
C ALA A 324 -14.93 3.31 -31.43
#